data_AF-A0A3D9YNL4-F1
#
_entry.id   AF-A0A3D9YNL4-F1
#
_cell.length_a   1.000
_cell.length_b   1.000
_cell.length_c   1.000
_cell.angle_alpha   90.00
_cell.angle_beta   90.00
_cell.angle_gamma   90.00
#
_symmetry.space_group_name_H-M   'P 1'
#
loop_
_entity.id
_entity.type
_entity.pdbx_description
1 polymer ?
#
loop_
_entity_poly.entity_id
_entity_poly.type
_entity_poly.pdbx_seq_one_letter_code
_entity_poly.pdbx_strand_id
1 'polypeptide(L)'
;MCSDRPSRLRRPVPKVRQKKTEGSSVSGQHSPETVAGVADYIANMSAELATLAGGADLETLSYLLNLARLEAESHVPKLNEPSN
;
A
#
# COMPACT_ATOMS: atom_id res chain seq x y z
N MET A 1 44.41 42.84 -21.33
CA MET A 1 44.44 42.39 -19.93
C MET A 1 43.44 41.24 -19.78
N CYS A 2 43.71 40.34 -18.84
CA CYS A 2 43.30 38.93 -18.81
C CYS A 2 41.80 38.64 -18.86
N SER A 3 41.51 37.53 -19.55
CA SER A 3 40.34 36.67 -19.39
C SER A 3 40.22 36.17 -17.95
N ASP A 4 39.04 36.30 -17.33
CA ASP A 4 38.70 35.53 -16.12
C ASP A 4 37.20 35.20 -16.10
N ARG A 5 36.84 34.10 -16.76
CA ARG A 5 35.58 33.41 -16.51
C ARG A 5 35.78 32.60 -15.23
N PRO A 6 34.91 32.73 -14.21
CA PRO A 6 35.00 31.84 -13.06
C PRO A 6 34.58 30.44 -13.50
N SER A 7 35.59 29.57 -13.60
CA SER A 7 35.45 28.12 -13.70
C SER A 7 34.58 27.64 -12.53
N ARG A 8 33.33 27.25 -12.82
CA ARG A 8 32.49 26.55 -11.85
C ARG A 8 33.19 25.25 -11.49
N LEU A 9 33.89 25.25 -10.36
CA LEU A 9 34.37 24.07 -9.65
C LEU A 9 33.19 23.11 -9.50
N ARG A 10 33.17 22.07 -10.33
CA ARG A 10 32.24 20.95 -10.20
C ARG A 10 32.49 20.32 -8.84
N ARG A 11 31.56 20.48 -7.90
CA ARG A 11 31.56 19.71 -6.67
C ARG A 11 31.33 18.23 -7.03
N PRO A 12 32.08 17.28 -6.45
CA PRO A 12 31.80 15.87 -6.65
C PRO A 12 30.45 15.53 -6.04
N VAL A 13 29.59 14.87 -6.81
CA VAL A 13 28.29 14.39 -6.37
C VAL A 13 28.53 13.27 -5.35
N PRO A 14 27.97 13.32 -4.13
CA PRO A 14 28.06 12.18 -3.22
C PRO A 14 27.32 11.00 -3.85
N LYS A 15 28.02 9.87 -4.05
CA LYS A 15 27.39 8.60 -4.42
C LYS A 15 26.45 8.19 -3.29
N VAL A 16 25.17 8.45 -3.47
CA VAL A 16 24.11 7.91 -2.61
C VAL A 16 24.23 6.39 -2.70
N ARG A 17 24.73 5.77 -1.62
CA ARG A 17 24.75 4.33 -1.42
C ARG A 17 23.29 3.88 -1.45
N GLN A 18 22.86 3.30 -2.56
CA GLN A 18 21.56 2.66 -2.68
C GLN A 18 21.51 1.53 -1.65
N LYS A 19 20.92 1.82 -0.49
CA LYS A 19 20.50 0.78 0.44
C LYS A 19 19.29 0.16 -0.23
N LYS A 20 19.54 -0.98 -0.90
CA LYS A 20 18.53 -1.91 -1.38
C LYS A 20 17.60 -2.15 -0.19
N THR A 21 16.44 -1.49 -0.20
CA THR A 21 15.32 -1.83 0.66
C THR A 21 14.93 -3.22 0.21
N GLU A 22 15.50 -4.19 0.92
CA GLU A 22 15.04 -5.56 0.94
C GLU A 22 13.53 -5.48 1.11
N GLY A 23 12.82 -5.87 0.06
CA GLY A 23 11.41 -6.21 0.17
C GLY A 23 11.34 -7.19 1.32
N SER A 24 10.67 -6.76 2.39
CA SER A 24 10.30 -7.63 3.49
C SER A 24 9.30 -8.61 2.91
N SER A 25 9.81 -9.67 2.26
CA SER A 25 9.07 -10.87 1.98
C SER A 25 8.83 -11.54 3.33
N VAL A 26 7.87 -11.00 4.08
CA VAL A 26 7.20 -11.73 5.16
C VAL A 26 6.42 -12.83 4.47
N SER A 27 7.12 -13.91 4.12
CA SER A 27 6.49 -15.21 3.90
C SER A 27 6.12 -15.76 5.27
N GLY A 28 5.17 -15.09 5.92
CA GLY A 28 4.50 -15.59 7.10
C GLY A 28 3.44 -16.56 6.62
N GLN A 29 3.61 -17.85 6.90
CA GLN A 29 2.53 -18.81 6.74
C GLN A 29 1.43 -18.46 7.75
N HIS A 30 0.52 -17.56 7.36
CA HIS A 30 -0.67 -17.27 8.14
C HIS A 30 -1.67 -18.42 7.94
N SER A 31 -2.26 -18.89 9.04
CA SER A 31 -3.34 -19.88 8.94
C SER A 31 -4.49 -19.31 8.10
N PRO A 32 -5.23 -20.14 7.35
CA PRO A 32 -6.36 -19.65 6.54
C PRO A 32 -7.41 -18.92 7.40
N GLU A 33 -7.59 -19.34 8.65
CA GLU A 33 -8.45 -18.67 9.64
C GLU A 33 -7.94 -17.25 9.96
N THR A 34 -6.63 -17.08 10.13
CA THR A 34 -6.02 -15.76 10.34
C THR A 34 -6.16 -14.88 9.12
N VAL A 35 -6.01 -15.43 7.91
CA VAL A 35 -6.18 -14.67 6.65
C VAL A 35 -7.62 -14.21 6.48
N ALA A 36 -8.60 -15.09 6.74
CA ALA A 36 -10.02 -14.76 6.69
C ALA A 36 -10.40 -13.68 7.70
N GLY A 37 -9.91 -13.79 8.95
CA GLY A 37 -10.15 -12.77 9.98
C GLY A 37 -9.54 -11.41 9.64
N VAL A 38 -8.35 -11.39 9.03
CA VAL A 38 -7.72 -10.14 8.57
C VAL A 38 -8.49 -9.55 7.38
N ALA A 39 -8.93 -10.38 6.44
CA ALA A 39 -9.74 -9.94 5.31
C ALA A 39 -11.06 -9.31 5.77
N ASP A 40 -11.76 -9.96 6.71
CA ASP A 40 -13.00 -9.43 7.31
C ASP A 40 -12.78 -8.10 8.04
N TYR A 41 -11.70 -8.01 8.83
CA TYR A 41 -11.31 -6.76 9.49
C TYR A 41 -11.05 -5.61 8.49
N ILE A 42 -10.31 -5.88 7.40
CA ILE A 42 -10.03 -4.89 6.36
C ILE A 42 -11.34 -4.46 5.70
N ALA A 43 -12.21 -5.40 5.34
CA ALA A 43 -13.50 -5.10 4.73
C ALA A 43 -14.35 -4.16 5.61
N ASN A 44 -14.47 -4.47 6.90
CA ASN A 44 -15.26 -3.65 7.82
C ASN A 44 -14.66 -2.25 8.04
N MET A 45 -13.35 -2.18 8.31
CA MET A 45 -12.66 -0.90 8.51
C MET A 45 -12.71 -0.02 7.26
N SER A 46 -12.52 -0.61 6.07
CA SER A 46 -12.61 0.12 4.81
C SER A 46 -14.02 0.66 4.57
N ALA A 47 -15.08 -0.05 4.97
CA ALA A 47 -16.46 0.44 4.86
C ALA A 47 -16.72 1.67 5.75
N GLU A 48 -16.30 1.61 7.01
CA GLU A 48 -16.45 2.72 7.96
C GLU A 48 -15.69 3.97 7.48
N LEU A 49 -14.44 3.79 7.06
CA LEU A 49 -13.60 4.87 6.55
C LEU A 49 -14.15 5.46 5.24
N ALA A 50 -14.71 4.64 4.35
CA ALA A 50 -15.29 5.13 3.10
C ALA A 50 -16.47 6.05 3.36
N THR A 51 -17.27 5.75 4.38
CA THR A 51 -18.39 6.57 4.85
C THR A 51 -17.91 7.92 5.40
N LEU A 52 -16.88 7.90 6.25
CA LEU A 52 -16.27 9.12 6.78
C LEU A 52 -15.64 9.98 5.69
N ALA A 53 -14.93 9.36 4.74
CA ALA A 53 -14.33 10.05 3.60
C ALA A 53 -15.39 10.67 2.69
N GLY A 54 -16.51 9.97 2.47
CA GLY A 54 -17.65 10.51 1.71
C GLY A 54 -18.28 11.72 2.39
N GLY A 55 -18.44 11.69 3.71
CA GLY A 55 -18.93 12.84 4.49
C GLY A 55 -17.96 14.02 4.57
N ALA A 56 -16.69 13.82 4.23
CA ALA A 56 -15.64 14.84 4.22
C ALA A 56 -15.29 15.34 2.80
N ASP A 57 -16.10 15.02 1.80
CA ASP A 57 -15.88 15.35 0.38
C ASP A 57 -14.54 14.82 -0.18
N LEU A 58 -14.00 13.74 0.39
CA LEU A 58 -12.80 13.06 -0.08
C LEU A 58 -13.19 11.91 -1.02
N GLU A 59 -13.81 12.24 -2.15
CA GLU A 59 -14.41 11.28 -3.09
C GLU A 59 -13.43 10.20 -3.57
N THR A 60 -12.21 10.60 -3.98
CA THR A 60 -11.18 9.66 -4.43
C THR A 60 -10.78 8.68 -3.32
N LEU A 61 -10.70 9.16 -2.07
CA LEU A 61 -10.36 8.31 -0.94
C LEU A 61 -11.51 7.35 -0.63
N SER A 62 -12.75 7.83 -0.64
CA SER A 62 -13.94 6.98 -0.47
C SER A 62 -13.98 5.87 -1.54
N TYR A 63 -13.69 6.22 -2.80
CA TYR A 63 -13.58 5.26 -3.89
C TYR A 63 -12.50 4.19 -3.65
N LEU A 64 -11.28 4.60 -3.28
CA LEU A 64 -10.18 3.66 -3.00
C LEU A 64 -10.49 2.73 -1.83
N LEU A 65 -11.15 3.24 -0.78
CA LEU A 65 -11.56 2.44 0.37
C LEU A 65 -12.64 1.42 -0.01
N ASN A 66 -13.58 1.79 -0.89
CA ASN A 66 -14.55 0.84 -1.44
C ASN A 66 -13.87 -0.25 -2.27
N LEU A 67 -12.84 0.08 -3.06
CA LEU A 67 -12.05 -0.93 -3.77
C LEU A 67 -11.32 -1.88 -2.81
N ALA A 68 -10.68 -1.32 -1.77
CA ALA A 68 -9.98 -2.13 -0.77
C ALA A 68 -10.92 -3.10 -0.04
N ARG A 69 -12.13 -2.66 0.27
CA ARG A 69 -13.19 -3.51 0.83
C ARG A 69 -13.54 -4.67 -0.10
N LEU A 70 -13.83 -4.39 -1.37
CA LEU A 70 -14.20 -5.42 -2.35
C LEU A 70 -13.09 -6.46 -2.54
N GLU A 71 -11.83 -6.01 -2.57
CA GLU A 71 -10.69 -6.91 -2.66
C GLU A 71 -10.59 -7.80 -1.41
N ALA A 72 -10.79 -7.24 -0.23
CA ALA A 72 -10.76 -7.99 1.03
C ALA A 72 -11.91 -9.01 1.11
N GLU A 73 -13.13 -8.64 0.73
CA GLU A 73 -14.28 -9.57 0.64
C GLU A 73 -14.00 -10.71 -0.35
N SER A 74 -13.24 -10.47 -1.41
CA SER A 74 -12.86 -11.49 -2.40
C SER A 74 -11.86 -12.53 -1.86
N HIS A 75 -11.12 -12.20 -0.79
CA HIS A 75 -10.13 -13.07 -0.17
C HIS A 75 -10.68 -13.96 0.93
N VAL A 76 -11.92 -13.76 1.37
CA VAL A 76 -12.59 -14.70 2.27
C VAL A 76 -12.79 -16.00 1.47
N PRO A 77 -12.11 -17.10 1.82
CA PRO A 77 -12.24 -18.34 1.07
C PRO A 77 -13.72 -18.73 1.07
N LYS A 78 -14.24 -19.15 -0.08
CA LYS A 78 -15.58 -19.74 -0.19
C LYS A 78 -15.61 -21.04 0.63
N LEU A 79 -15.75 -20.94 1.95
CA LEU A 79 -15.79 -22.08 2.89
C LEU A 79 -17.11 -22.86 2.82
N ASN A 80 -17.94 -22.65 1.79
CA ASN A 80 -19.31 -23.13 1.71
C ASN A 80 -19.65 -23.89 0.42
N GLU A 81 -18.70 -24.61 -0.17
CA GLU A 81 -19.03 -25.66 -1.15
C GLU A 81 -18.96 -27.03 -0.43
N PRO A 82 -20.10 -27.62 -0.01
CA PRO A 82 -20.11 -29.00 0.43
C PRO A 82 -19.75 -29.90 -0.77
N SER A 83 -18.62 -30.58 -0.68
CA SER A 83 -18.22 -31.63 -1.62
C SER A 83 -19.28 -32.74 -1.63
N ASN A 84 -19.98 -32.89 -2.76
CA ASN A 84 -20.84 -34.03 -3.10
C ASN A 84 -20.03 -35.06 -3.89
#